data_AF-M8AUA3-F1
#
_entry.id   AF-M8AUA3-F1
#
_cell.length_a   1.000
_cell.length_b   1.000
_cell.length_c   1.000
_cell.angle_alpha   90.00
_cell.angle_beta   90.00
_cell.angle_gamma   90.00
#
_symmetry.space_group_name_H-M   'P 1'
#
loop_
_entity.id
_entity.type
_entity.pdbx_description
1 polymer ?
#
loop_
_entity_poly.entity_id
_entity_poly.type
_entity_poly.pdbx_seq_one_letter_code
_entity_poly.pdbx_strand_id
1 'polypeptide(L)'
;MSDLALMKDIGFVNVQFFLLSRNRSAIINLIGLHYSIAYLHILPNEVDKALRACQVAERKVCVSLLKLGRWFYGFRLPDDYESYKNSLSWLTSDDGAKVLVILNRGAVHEVFRLQVSLVGTNN
;
A
#
# COMPACT_ATOMS: atom_id res chain seq x y z
N MET A 1 1.26 19.97 9.41
CA MET A 1 1.35 18.53 9.12
C MET A 1 2.64 18.33 8.35
N SER A 2 3.62 17.67 8.95
CA SER A 2 4.93 17.45 8.34
C SER A 2 4.79 16.37 7.27
N ASP A 3 5.05 16.73 6.02
CA ASP A 3 5.06 15.77 4.91
C ASP A 3 6.27 14.84 5.08
N LEU A 4 6.04 13.53 5.03
CA LEU A 4 7.11 12.53 5.14
C LEU A 4 8.13 12.70 4.00
N ALA A 5 7.68 13.24 2.86
CA ALA A 5 8.54 13.56 1.71
C ALA A 5 9.51 14.74 1.96
N LEU A 6 9.23 15.60 2.95
CA LEU A 6 10.10 16.75 3.29
C LEU A 6 11.16 16.42 4.36
N MET A 7 11.08 15.25 5.00
CA MET A 7 12.11 14.75 5.90
C MET A 7 13.24 14.11 5.08
N LYS A 8 14.29 14.89 4.80
CA LYS A 8 15.48 14.45 4.03
C LYS A 8 16.24 13.27 4.65
N ASP A 9 15.94 12.87 5.88
CA ASP A 9 16.77 11.94 6.65
C ASP A 9 16.16 10.54 6.85
N ILE A 10 14.97 10.24 6.30
CA ILE A 10 14.36 8.90 6.45
C ILE A 10 14.88 7.97 5.36
N GLY A 11 16.07 7.41 5.57
CA GLY A 11 16.61 6.34 4.72
C GLY A 11 15.92 4.97 4.93
N PHE A 12 16.28 4.00 4.08
CA PHE A 12 15.67 2.66 4.13
C PHE A 12 15.85 1.94 5.47
N VAL A 13 16.99 2.14 6.15
CA VAL A 13 17.24 1.60 7.50
C VAL A 13 16.21 2.13 8.50
N ASN A 14 15.86 3.42 8.43
CA ASN A 14 14.84 4.02 9.28
C ASN A 14 13.45 3.42 8.97
N VAL A 15 13.16 3.19 7.69
CA VAL A 15 11.90 2.56 7.27
C VAL A 15 11.79 1.14 7.84
N GLN A 16 12.85 0.33 7.74
CA GLN A 16 12.88 -1.02 8.32
C GLN A 16 12.62 -0.99 9.83
N PHE A 17 13.29 -0.08 10.55
CA PHE A 17 13.19 -0.02 12.00
C PHE A 17 11.84 0.52 12.50
N PHE A 18 11.32 1.58 11.86
CA PHE A 18 10.16 2.31 12.37
C PHE A 18 8.85 1.93 11.70
N LEU A 19 8.85 1.74 10.38
CA LEU A 19 7.65 1.54 9.58
C LEU A 19 7.37 0.07 9.28
N LEU A 20 8.40 -0.77 9.11
CA LEU A 20 8.23 -2.21 8.89
C LEU A 20 8.20 -3.04 10.19
N SER A 21 8.30 -2.40 11.36
CA SER A 21 8.25 -3.09 12.64
C SER A 21 6.93 -3.87 12.84
N ARG A 22 7.06 -5.07 13.43
CA ARG A 22 5.93 -5.93 13.82
C ARG A 22 5.01 -5.26 14.83
N ASN A 23 5.47 -4.27 15.60
CA ASN A 23 4.62 -3.56 16.57
C ASN A 23 3.73 -2.50 15.92
N ARG A 24 3.89 -2.24 14.62
CA ARG A 24 3.06 -1.29 13.87
C ARG A 24 1.81 -1.96 13.30
N SER A 25 0.84 -1.16 12.88
CA SER A 25 -0.30 -1.67 12.12
C SER A 25 0.12 -1.98 10.68
N ALA A 26 -0.64 -2.85 10.01
CA ALA A 26 -0.40 -3.15 8.60
C ALA A 26 -0.58 -1.93 7.67
N ILE A 27 -1.32 -0.88 8.08
CA ILE A 27 -1.36 0.41 7.36
C ILE A 27 0.02 1.07 7.38
N ILE A 28 0.65 1.13 8.56
CA ILE A 28 1.97 1.74 8.72
C ILE A 28 3.02 0.95 7.94
N ASN A 29 2.94 -0.39 7.96
CA ASN A 29 3.83 -1.20 7.14
C ASN A 29 3.61 -0.99 5.64
N LEU A 30 2.36 -0.83 5.19
CA LEU A 30 2.06 -0.49 3.80
C LEU A 30 2.68 0.87 3.42
N ILE A 31 2.57 1.88 4.30
CA ILE A 31 3.20 3.19 4.08
C ILE A 31 4.72 3.02 3.95
N GLY A 32 5.36 2.23 4.82
CA GLY A 32 6.79 1.94 4.73
C GLY A 32 7.19 1.22 3.44
N LEU A 33 6.41 0.23 3.01
CA LEU A 33 6.59 -0.48 1.74
C LEU A 33 6.48 0.49 0.56
N HIS A 34 5.41 1.27 0.52
CA HIS A 34 5.14 2.22 -0.54
C HIS A 34 6.23 3.30 -0.63
N TYR A 35 6.61 3.89 0.50
CA TYR A 35 7.70 4.87 0.58
C TYR A 35 9.05 4.29 0.11
N SER A 36 9.36 3.04 0.49
CA SER A 36 10.61 2.38 0.07
C SER A 36 10.71 2.24 -1.45
N ILE A 37 9.63 1.84 -2.11
CA ILE A 37 9.63 1.57 -3.55
C ILE A 37 9.45 2.87 -4.34
N ALA A 38 8.44 3.67 -3.99
CA ALA A 38 8.04 4.84 -4.76
C ALA A 38 8.98 6.04 -4.58
N TYR A 39 9.49 6.24 -3.36
CA TYR A 39 10.27 7.43 -3.01
C TYR A 39 11.76 7.14 -2.86
N LEU A 40 12.12 6.06 -2.14
CA LEU A 40 13.53 5.68 -1.97
C LEU A 40 14.10 4.86 -3.14
N HIS A 41 13.27 4.47 -4.11
CA HIS A 41 13.64 3.66 -5.27
C HIS A 41 14.37 2.35 -4.93
N ILE A 42 14.02 1.75 -3.78
CA ILE A 42 14.54 0.44 -3.37
C ILE A 42 13.89 -0.64 -4.23
N LEU A 43 14.69 -1.60 -4.70
CA LEU A 43 14.19 -2.71 -5.50
C LEU A 43 13.14 -3.52 -4.71
N PRO A 44 12.02 -3.93 -5.33
CA PRO A 44 10.97 -4.70 -4.66
C PRO A 44 11.50 -5.95 -3.96
N ASN A 45 12.50 -6.64 -4.53
CA ASN A 45 13.14 -7.82 -3.92
C ASN A 45 13.86 -7.49 -2.60
N GLU A 46 14.49 -6.32 -2.48
CA GLU A 46 15.13 -5.89 -1.24
C GLU A 46 14.10 -5.48 -0.18
N VAL A 47 12.98 -4.90 -0.61
CA VAL A 47 11.83 -4.61 0.26
C VAL A 47 11.18 -5.91 0.76
N ASP A 48 11.01 -6.93 -0.08
CA ASP A 48 10.47 -8.24 0.34
C ASP A 48 11.37 -8.90 1.40
N LYS A 49 12.69 -8.89 1.19
CA LYS A 49 13.65 -9.38 2.20
C LYS A 49 13.47 -8.65 3.53
N ALA A 50 13.31 -7.33 3.51
CA ALA A 50 13.07 -6.54 4.70
C ALA A 50 11.73 -6.87 5.39
N LEU A 51 10.65 -7.04 4.61
CA LEU A 51 9.34 -7.43 5.14
C LEU A 51 9.38 -8.81 5.82
N ARG A 52 10.15 -9.76 5.27
CA ARG A 52 10.37 -11.09 5.85
C ARG A 52 11.22 -11.00 7.12
N ALA A 53 12.32 -10.24 7.09
CA ALA A 53 13.18 -10.02 8.25
C ALA A 53 12.41 -9.39 9.42
N CYS A 54 11.51 -8.44 9.13
CA CYS A 54 10.65 -7.81 10.13
C CYS A 54 9.39 -8.63 10.49
N GLN A 55 9.20 -9.82 9.91
CA GLN A 55 8.05 -10.72 10.14
C GLN A 55 6.68 -10.06 9.84
N VAL A 56 6.64 -9.16 8.86
CA VAL A 56 5.42 -8.46 8.44
C VAL A 56 4.96 -8.83 7.04
N ALA A 57 5.75 -9.62 6.29
CA ALA A 57 5.45 -10.08 4.93
C ALA A 57 4.02 -10.61 4.74
N GLU A 58 3.54 -11.45 5.66
CA GLU A 58 2.22 -12.11 5.57
C GLU A 58 1.04 -11.23 6.02
N ARG A 59 1.29 -9.99 6.42
CA ARG A 59 0.21 -9.07 6.81
C ARG A 59 -0.65 -8.75 5.60
N LYS A 60 -1.97 -8.95 5.73
CA LYS A 60 -2.91 -8.67 4.66
C LYS A 60 -3.35 -7.21 4.66
N VAL A 61 -3.42 -6.65 3.47
CA VAL A 61 -3.95 -5.31 3.21
C VAL A 61 -4.99 -5.44 2.09
N CYS A 62 -6.11 -4.74 2.26
CA CYS A 62 -7.15 -4.63 1.25
C CYS A 62 -7.13 -3.21 0.69
N VAL A 63 -6.82 -3.09 -0.60
CA VAL A 63 -6.93 -1.82 -1.32
C VAL A 63 -8.18 -1.89 -2.16
N SER A 64 -9.15 -1.05 -1.85
CA SER A 64 -10.38 -0.93 -2.63
C SER A 64 -10.35 0.36 -3.44
N LEU A 65 -10.66 0.24 -4.73
CA LEU A 65 -10.83 1.35 -5.66
C LEU A 65 -12.32 1.47 -5.99
N LEU A 66 -12.88 2.65 -5.68
CA LEU A 66 -14.23 3.02 -6.06
C LEU A 66 -14.14 4.05 -7.18
N LYS A 67 -14.51 3.65 -8.39
CA LYS A 67 -14.61 4.54 -9.52
C LYS A 67 -16.03 5.06 -9.61
N LEU A 68 -16.19 6.36 -9.34
CA LEU A 68 -17.49 6.99 -9.38
C LEU A 68 -18.03 6.98 -10.82
N GLY A 69 -19.30 6.61 -10.93
CA GLY A 69 -20.04 6.63 -12.16
C GLY A 69 -20.07 8.02 -12.77
N ARG A 70 -19.73 8.10 -14.06
CA ARG A 70 -19.78 9.36 -14.82
C ARG A 70 -21.17 9.58 -15.42
N TRP A 71 -21.53 10.84 -15.62
CA TRP A 71 -22.70 11.20 -16.41
C TRP A 71 -22.39 11.00 -17.89
N PHE A 72 -23.30 10.33 -18.60
CA PHE A 72 -23.21 10.09 -20.04
C PHE A 72 -24.61 10.19 -20.65
N TYR A 73 -24.79 11.11 -21.62
CA TYR A 73 -26.10 11.41 -22.25
C TYR A 73 -27.28 11.56 -21.27
N GLY A 74 -27.08 12.27 -20.15
CA GLY A 74 -28.15 12.51 -19.17
C GLY A 74 -28.46 11.33 -18.24
N PHE A 75 -27.74 10.22 -18.35
CA PHE A 75 -27.81 9.11 -17.40
C PHE A 75 -26.54 9.03 -16.56
N ARG A 76 -26.67 8.73 -15.27
CA ARG A 76 -25.53 8.41 -14.41
C ARG A 76 -25.20 6.93 -14.58
N LEU A 77 -23.99 6.63 -15.08
CA LEU A 77 -23.48 5.27 -15.10
C LEU A 77 -23.28 4.76 -13.66
N PRO A 78 -23.40 3.45 -13.38
CA PRO A 78 -23.16 2.90 -12.06
C PRO A 78 -21.70 3.13 -11.62
N ASP A 79 -21.50 3.21 -10.31
CA ASP A 79 -20.16 3.20 -9.73
C ASP A 79 -19.54 1.80 -9.93
N ASP A 80 -18.23 1.77 -10.15
CA ASP A 80 -17.46 0.54 -10.34
C ASP A 80 -16.53 0.30 -9.14
N TYR A 81 -16.37 -0.96 -8.74
CA TYR A 81 -15.69 -1.35 -7.51
C TYR A 81 -14.70 -2.47 -7.76
N GLU A 82 -13.43 -2.20 -7.48
CA GLU A 82 -12.37 -3.20 -7.48
C GLU A 82 -11.75 -3.31 -6.09
N SER A 83 -11.43 -4.52 -5.64
CA SER A 83 -10.76 -4.74 -4.36
C SER A 83 -9.64 -5.76 -4.44
N TYR A 84 -8.49 -5.42 -3.89
CA TYR A 84 -7.28 -6.24 -3.89
C TYR A 84 -6.90 -6.55 -2.45
N LYS A 85 -7.20 -7.77 -1.98
CA LYS A 85 -6.87 -8.24 -0.63
C LYS A 85 -5.69 -9.23 -0.67
N ASN A 86 -4.49 -8.73 -0.42
CA ASN A 86 -3.26 -9.52 -0.54
C ASN A 86 -2.27 -9.25 0.59
N SER A 87 -1.21 -10.05 0.69
CA SER A 87 -0.12 -9.85 1.66
C SER A 87 0.80 -8.69 1.26
N LEU A 88 1.57 -8.15 2.20
CA LEU A 88 2.59 -7.14 1.89
C LEU A 88 3.68 -7.70 0.96
N SER A 89 4.06 -8.97 1.10
CA SER A 89 5.00 -9.64 0.18
C SER A 89 4.44 -9.82 -1.23
N TRP A 90 3.13 -9.97 -1.38
CA TRP A 90 2.52 -10.04 -2.71
C TRP A 90 2.59 -8.68 -3.42
N LEU A 91 2.53 -7.56 -2.70
CA LEU A 91 2.65 -6.22 -3.28
C LEU A 91 4.03 -5.94 -3.90
N THR A 92 5.07 -6.69 -3.53
CA THR A 92 6.40 -6.58 -4.16
C THR A 92 6.56 -7.42 -5.43
N SER A 93 5.54 -8.21 -5.80
CA SER A 93 5.52 -8.99 -7.05
C SER A 93 5.05 -8.17 -8.25
N ASP A 94 5.26 -8.70 -9.46
CA ASP A 94 4.83 -8.05 -10.71
C ASP A 94 3.31 -7.81 -10.75
N ASP A 95 2.51 -8.75 -10.24
CA ASP A 95 1.05 -8.58 -10.14
C ASP A 95 0.67 -7.48 -9.13
N GLY A 96 1.46 -7.35 -8.06
CA GLY A 96 1.32 -6.34 -7.02
C GLY A 96 1.64 -4.92 -7.48
N ALA A 97 2.43 -4.77 -8.56
CA ALA A 97 2.83 -3.48 -9.11
C ALA A 97 1.62 -2.61 -9.50
N LYS A 98 0.52 -3.22 -9.97
CA LYS A 98 -0.73 -2.49 -10.31
C LYS A 98 -1.30 -1.74 -9.10
N VAL A 99 -1.27 -2.37 -7.92
CA VAL A 99 -1.76 -1.76 -6.68
C VAL A 99 -0.83 -0.63 -6.23
N LEU A 100 0.49 -0.78 -6.42
CA LEU A 100 1.45 0.29 -6.14
C LEU A 100 1.28 1.50 -7.07
N VAL A 101 0.98 1.28 -8.35
CA VAL A 101 0.65 2.35 -9.30
C VAL A 101 -0.60 3.10 -8.86
N ILE A 102 -1.63 2.38 -8.42
CA ILE A 102 -2.85 2.94 -7.82
C ILE A 102 -2.50 3.84 -6.62
N LEU A 103 -1.68 3.35 -5.69
CA LEU A 103 -1.28 4.11 -4.50
C LEU A 103 -0.44 5.35 -4.86
N ASN A 104 0.43 5.24 -5.86
CA ASN A 104 1.27 6.35 -6.35
C ASN A 104 0.44 7.44 -7.04
N ARG A 105 -0.54 7.04 -7.85
CA ARG A 105 -1.38 7.98 -8.61
C ARG A 105 -2.31 8.77 -7.71
N GLY A 106 -2.81 8.15 -6.64
CA GLY A 106 -3.80 8.75 -5.76
C GLY A 106 -5.15 9.00 -6.44
N ALA A 107 -6.04 9.70 -5.74
CA ALA A 107 -7.46 9.95 -6.07
C ALA A 107 -7.69 10.91 -7.25
N VAL A 108 -7.31 10.52 -8.46
CA VAL A 108 -7.64 11.31 -9.67
C VAL A 108 -8.93 10.78 -10.30
N HIS A 109 -10.06 11.45 -10.00
CA HIS A 109 -11.43 11.11 -10.42
C HIS A 109 -12.01 9.80 -9.84
N GLU A 110 -11.29 9.17 -8.92
CA GLU A 110 -11.65 7.91 -8.26
C GLU A 110 -11.46 8.04 -6.74
N VAL A 111 -12.22 7.30 -5.95
CA VAL A 111 -12.10 7.25 -4.50
C VAL A 111 -11.31 6.01 -4.11
N PHE A 112 -10.18 6.20 -3.43
CA PHE A 112 -9.38 5.10 -2.89
C PHE A 112 -9.76 4.83 -1.45
N ARG A 113 -10.22 3.62 -1.17
CA ARG A 113 -10.52 3.15 0.18
C ARG A 113 -9.52 2.08 0.58
N LEU A 114 -8.57 2.46 1.44
CA LEU A 114 -7.67 1.50 2.06
C LEU A 114 -8.36 0.86 3.27
N GLN A 115 -8.54 -0.46 3.24
CA GLN A 115 -9.00 -1.24 4.37
C GLN A 115 -7.89 -2.19 4.81
N VAL A 116 -7.47 -2.08 6.07
CA VAL A 116 -6.46 -2.99 6.60
C VAL A 116 -7.11 -3.97 7.57
N SER A 117 -6.93 -5.25 7.28
CA SER A 117 -7.39 -6.35 8.11
C SER A 117 -6.18 -7.09 8.66
N LEU A 118 -6.06 -7.20 9.97
CA LEU A 118 -5.06 -8.09 10.55
C LEU A 118 -5.44 -9.53 10.22
N VAL A 119 -4.48 -10.34 9.78
CA VAL A 119 -4.63 -11.79 9.92
C VAL A 119 -4.39 -12.07 11.39
N GLY A 120 -5.48 -12.23 12.16
CA GLY A 120 -5.39 -12.96 13.41
C GLY A 120 -4.95 -14.38 13.05
N THR A 121 -3.90 -14.85 13.70
CA THR A 121 -3.75 -16.29 13.93
C THR A 121 -5.08 -16.75 14.51
N ASN A 122 -5.86 -17.51 13.72
CA ASN A 122 -6.92 -18.31 14.29
C ASN A 122 -6.23 -19.20 15.33
N ASN A 123 -6.56 -18.99 16.61
CA ASN A 123 -6.30 -19.99 17.65
C ASN A 123 -7.05 -21.27 17.30
#